data_AF-A0A8H9W8Z9-F1
#
_entry.id   AF-A0A8H9W8Z9-F1
#
_cell.length_a   1.000
_cell.length_b   1.000
_cell.length_c   1.000
_cell.angle_alpha   90.00
_cell.angle_beta   90.00
_cell.angle_gamma   90.00
#
_symmetry.space_group_name_H-M   'P 1'
#
loop_
_entity.id
_entity.type
_entity.pdbx_description
1 polymer ?
#
loop_
_entity_poly.entity_id
_entity_poly.type
_entity_poly.pdbx_seq_one_letter_code
_entity_poly.pdbx_strand_id
1 'polypeptide(L)' 'MEKALRIVWATGEVDENGNPVTRRQTISVSPNATAQDLANAVNTLDSLSSYTYVSAQLVTYETI' A
#
# COMPACT_ATOMS: atom_id res chain seq x y z
N MET A 1 -4.40 19.06 -5.57
CA MET A 1 -4.84 17.65 -5.59
C MET A 1 -3.97 16.88 -4.61
N GLU A 2 -4.55 16.41 -3.51
CA GLU A 2 -3.85 15.56 -2.56
C GLU A 2 -3.75 14.13 -3.12
N LYS A 3 -2.66 13.44 -2.77
CA LYS A 3 -2.40 12.06 -3.19
C LYS A 3 -2.07 11.19 -1.99
N ALA A 4 -2.49 9.94 -2.05
CA ALA A 4 -2.08 8.91 -1.10
C ALA A 4 -1.72 7.61 -1.81
N LEU A 5 -0.73 6.91 -1.27
CA LEU A 5 -0.42 5.53 -1.63
C LEU A 5 -1.17 4.61 -0.68
N ARG A 6 -2.01 3.74 -1.23
CA ARG A 6 -2.72 2.72 -0.46
C ARG A 6 -2.16 1.35 -0.81
N ILE A 7 -1.66 0.65 0.19
CA ILE A 7 -1.02 -0.67 0.05
C ILE A 7 -1.83 -1.71 0.82
N VAL A 8 -1.94 -2.90 0.25
CA VAL A 8 -2.47 -4.10 0.89
C VAL A 8 -1.33 -5.08 1.09
N TRP A 9 -1.18 -5.52 2.33
CA TRP A 9 -0.17 -6.46 2.79
C TRP A 9 -0.84 -7.76 3.23
N ALA A 10 -0.29 -8.91 2.88
CA ALA A 10 -0.64 -10.19 3.50
C ALA A 10 0.20 -10.38 4.76
N THR A 11 -0.43 -10.67 5.90
CA THR A 11 0.31 -10.78 7.18
C THR A 11 1.04 -12.11 7.36
N GLY A 12 0.73 -13.10 6.53
CA GLY A 12 1.14 -14.50 6.71
C GLY A 12 0.22 -15.30 7.64
N GLU A 13 -0.77 -14.65 8.26
CA GLU A 13 -1.78 -15.30 9.09
C GLU A 13 -3.00 -15.70 8.27
N VAL A 14 -3.74 -16.70 8.75
CA VAL A 14 -5.06 -17.09 8.22
C VAL A 14 -6.10 -16.96 9.32
N ASP A 15 -7.33 -16.58 8.95
CA ASP A 15 -8.46 -16.50 9.88
C ASP A 15 -9.04 -17.89 10.20
N GLU A 16 -10.09 -17.92 11.02
CA GLU A 16 -10.78 -19.16 11.44
C GLU A 16 -11.39 -19.96 10.27
N ASN A 17 -11.60 -19.32 9.12
CA ASN A 17 -12.15 -19.92 7.91
C ASN A 17 -11.03 -20.27 6.89
N GLY A 18 -9.75 -20.07 7.26
CA GLY A 18 -8.60 -20.31 6.39
C GLY A 18 -8.34 -19.21 5.37
N ASN A 19 -8.99 -18.04 5.46
CA ASN A 19 -8.72 -16.92 4.56
C ASN A 19 -7.47 -16.15 5.00
N PRO A 20 -6.62 -15.70 4.06
CA PRO A 20 -5.48 -14.86 4.41
C PRO A 20 -5.90 -13.56 5.07
N VAL A 21 -5.27 -13.24 6.21
CA VAL A 21 -5.43 -11.96 6.86
C VAL A 21 -4.62 -10.92 6.10
N THR A 22 -5.28 -9.83 5.71
CA THR A 22 -4.63 -8.70 5.05
C THR A 22 -4.69 -7.45 5.91
N ARG A 23 -3.66 -6.60 5.80
CA ARG A 23 -3.61 -5.28 6.41
C ARG A 23 -3.53 -4.20 5.35
N ARG A 24 -4.30 -3.14 5.56
CA ARG A 24 -4.29 -1.96 4.71
C ARG A 24 -3.47 -0.86 5.36
N GLN A 25 -2.56 -0.28 4.60
CA GLN A 25 -1.82 0.91 4.96
C GLN A 25 -2.13 2.03 3.97
N THR A 26 -2.31 3.24 4.48
CA THR A 26 -2.47 4.46 3.67
C THR A 26 -1.38 5.44 4.08
N ILE A 27 -0.62 5.92 3.10
CA ILE A 27 0.50 6.85 3.29
C ILE A 27 0.20 8.09 2.46
N SER A 28 0.13 9.26 3.09
CA SER A 28 0.05 10.53 2.36
C SER A 28 1.34 10.75 1.59
N VAL A 29 1.25 11.11 0.31
CA VAL A 29 2.41 11.32 -0.56
C VAL A 29 2.40 12.71 -1.14
N SER A 30 3.56 13.15 -1.63
CA SER A 30 3.65 14.41 -2.35
C SER A 30 2.68 14.44 -3.55
N PRO A 31 1.98 15.56 -3.82
CA PRO A 31 1.17 15.74 -5.02
C PRO A 31 1.96 15.49 -6.32
N ASN A 32 3.27 15.68 -6.28
CA ASN A 32 4.16 15.50 -7.43
C ASN A 32 4.72 14.07 -7.55
N ALA A 33 4.39 13.16 -6.62
CA ALA A 33 4.84 11.78 -6.70
C ALA A 33 4.34 11.12 -7.99
N THR A 34 5.26 10.48 -8.69
CA THR A 34 4.99 9.71 -9.92
C THR A 34 4.67 8.26 -9.59
N ALA A 35 4.06 7.53 -10.53
CA ALA A 35 3.82 6.10 -10.34
C ALA A 35 5.11 5.31 -10.08
N GLN A 36 6.24 5.73 -10.69
CA GLN A 36 7.54 5.09 -10.48
C GLN A 36 8.05 5.32 -9.04
N ASP A 37 7.92 6.52 -8.49
CA ASP A 37 8.30 6.82 -7.10
C ASP A 37 7.54 5.93 -6.12
N LEU A 38 6.24 5.76 -6.38
CA LEU A 38 5.36 4.93 -5.57
C LEU A 38 5.71 3.44 -5.68
N ALA A 39 6.00 2.95 -6.89
CA ALA A 39 6.45 1.57 -7.09
C ALA A 39 7.78 1.30 -6.36
N ASN A 40 8.73 2.23 -6.45
CA ASN A 40 10.01 2.13 -5.72
C ASN A 40 9.79 2.14 -4.20
N ALA A 41 8.89 2.98 -3.69
CA ALA A 41 8.54 3.01 -2.28
C ALA A 41 7.92 1.68 -1.82
N VAL A 42 6.98 1.11 -2.59
CA VAL A 42 6.38 -0.20 -2.30
C VAL A 42 7.44 -1.30 -2.25
N ASN A 43 8.32 -1.37 -3.25
CA ASN A 43 9.39 -2.38 -3.28
C ASN A 43 10.34 -2.26 -2.08
N THR A 44 10.67 -1.02 -1.70
CA THR A 44 11.52 -0.77 -0.52
C THR A 44 10.81 -1.22 0.75
N LEU A 45 9.54 -0.85 0.93
CA LEU A 45 8.74 -1.26 2.08
C LEU A 45 8.57 -2.77 2.16
N ASP A 46 8.34 -3.45 1.04
CA ASP A 46 8.22 -4.91 0.95
C ASP A 46 9.51 -5.58 1.43
N SER A 47 10.68 -5.10 0.99
CA SER A 47 11.98 -5.63 1.43
C SER A 47 12.30 -5.43 2.92
N LEU A 48 11.64 -4.49 3.59
CA LEU A 48 11.85 -4.14 5.00
C LEU A 48 10.76 -4.72 5.92
N SER A 49 9.72 -5.31 5.34
CA SER A 49 8.54 -5.80 6.05
C SER A 49 8.61 -7.32 6.21
N SER A 50 8.01 -7.83 7.29
CA SER A 50 7.71 -9.26 7.41
C SER A 50 6.41 -9.66 6.71
N TYR A 51 5.65 -8.69 6.21
CA TYR A 51 4.43 -8.90 5.44
C TYR A 51 4.72 -8.87 3.95
N THR A 52 3.98 -9.66 3.18
CA THR A 52 4.12 -9.74 1.72
C THR A 52 3.24 -8.72 1.01
N TYR A 53 3.81 -8.00 0.05
CA TYR A 53 3.06 -7.13 -0.85
C TYR A 53 1.98 -7.90 -1.64
N VAL A 54 0.75 -7.37 -1.66
CA VAL A 54 -0.37 -7.91 -2.45
C VAL A 54 -0.74 -6.95 -3.58
N SER A 55 -1.04 -5.69 -3.24
CA SER A 55 -1.40 -4.67 -4.22
C SER A 55 -1.18 -3.27 -3.67
N ALA A 56 -0.96 -2.31 -4.57
CA ALA A 56 -0.91 -0.90 -4.26
C ALA A 56 -1.69 -0.09 -5.29
N GLN A 57 -2.25 1.03 -4.85
CA GLN A 57 -2.98 1.98 -5.68
C GLN A 57 -2.69 3.41 -5.27
N LEU A 58 -2.63 4.28 -6.28
CA LEU A 58 -2.60 5.73 -6.08
C LEU A 58 -4.04 6.24 -5.92
N VAL A 59 -4.30 6.88 -4.78
CA VAL A 59 -5.56 7.55 -4.48
C VAL A 59 -5.38 9.04 -4.69
N THR A 60 -6.25 9.66 -5.48
CA THR A 60 -6.32 11.11 -5.69
C THR A 60 -7.58 11.66 -5.03
N TYR A 61 -7.43 12.71 -4.22
CA TYR A 61 -8.57 13.40 -3.62
C TYR A 61 -8.89 14.66 -4.41
N GLU A 62 -10.16 14.80 -4.78
CA GLU A 62 -10.69 16.06 -5.32
C GLU A 62 -11.08 16.96 -4.14
N THR A 63 -10.59 18.20 -4.17
CA THR A 63 -11.05 19.23 -3.24
C THR A 63 -12.39 19.72 -3.77
N ILE A 64 -13.47 19.44 -3.04
CA ILE A 64 -14.83 19.91 -3.33
C ILE A 64 -14.96 21.38 -2.92
#